data_AF-A0A9E2JHK8-F1
#
_entry.id   AF-A0A9E2JHK8-F1
#
_cell.length_a   1.000
_cell.length_b   1.000
_cell.length_c   1.000
_cell.angle_alpha   90.00
_cell.angle_beta   90.00
_cell.angle_gamma   90.00
#
_symmetry.space_group_name_H-M   'P 1'
#
loop_
_entity.id
_entity.type
_entity.pdbx_description
1 polymer ?
#
loop_
_entity_poly.entity_id
_entity_poly.type
_entity_poly.pdbx_seq_one_letter_code
_entity_poly.pdbx_strand_id
1 'polypeptide(L)' 'ASGTNHVLPTGRCARMFSGLSVDDFIKKPTFQYLSRKGLEHLKDTVLTLAEAEGLPVHAETIRQRFVE' A
#
# COMPACT_ATOMS: atom_id res chain seq x y z
N ALA A 1 -36.74 13.78 -4.78
CA ALA A 1 -35.32 13.87 -4.37
C ALA A 1 -34.64 12.54 -4.70
N SER A 2 -33.62 12.53 -5.55
CA SER A 2 -33.03 11.30 -6.11
C SER A 2 -32.11 10.54 -5.16
N GLY A 3 -31.59 11.19 -4.10
CA GLY A 3 -30.71 10.57 -3.08
C GLY A 3 -29.21 10.73 -3.34
N THR A 4 -28.80 11.28 -4.48
CA THR A 4 -27.37 11.57 -4.76
C THR A 4 -26.89 12.79 -3.99
N ASN A 5 -25.61 12.79 -3.60
CA ASN A 5 -24.99 13.99 -3.04
C ASN A 5 -24.70 15.02 -4.15
N HIS A 6 -25.15 16.26 -3.97
CA HIS A 6 -24.94 17.34 -4.95
C HIS A 6 -23.61 18.09 -4.75
N VAL A 7 -22.83 17.73 -3.74
CA VAL A 7 -21.49 18.29 -3.52
C VAL A 7 -20.55 17.60 -4.51
N LEU A 8 -20.27 18.28 -5.61
CA LEU A 8 -19.54 17.75 -6.75
C LEU A 8 -18.26 18.57 -7.04
N PRO A 9 -17.22 17.95 -7.61
CA PRO A 9 -15.99 18.64 -7.99
C PRO A 9 -16.23 19.60 -9.17
N THR A 10 -15.79 20.85 -9.03
CA THR A 10 -15.89 21.91 -10.04
C THR A 10 -14.52 22.24 -10.64
N GLY A 11 -14.39 23.26 -11.50
CA GLY A 11 -13.07 23.67 -12.04
C GLY A 11 -12.39 22.60 -12.90
N ARG A 12 -13.16 21.73 -13.58
CA ARG A 12 -12.70 20.55 -14.35
C ARG A 12 -12.09 19.42 -13.51
N CYS A 13 -12.19 19.48 -12.17
CA CYS A 13 -11.68 18.44 -11.27
C CYS A 13 -12.43 17.11 -11.38
N ALA A 14 -13.62 17.07 -11.98
CA ALA A 14 -14.36 15.83 -12.28
C ALA A 14 -13.58 14.81 -13.15
N ARG A 15 -12.45 15.21 -13.75
CA ARG A 15 -11.53 14.31 -14.46
C ARG A 15 -10.68 13.43 -13.53
N MET A 16 -10.52 13.82 -12.26
CA MET A 16 -9.64 13.17 -11.29
C MET A 16 -10.35 12.82 -9.99
N PHE A 17 -11.39 13.56 -9.63
CA PHE A 17 -12.09 13.42 -8.36
C PHE A 17 -13.56 13.02 -8.56
N SER A 18 -14.08 12.25 -7.62
CA SER A 18 -15.49 11.88 -7.52
C SER A 18 -16.30 12.96 -6.81
N GLY A 19 -17.64 12.89 -6.93
CA GLY A 19 -18.54 13.61 -6.02
C GLY A 19 -18.46 13.09 -4.59
N LEU A 20 -18.89 13.91 -3.63
CA LEU A 20 -18.85 13.57 -2.21
C LEU A 20 -19.66 12.30 -1.92
N SER A 21 -19.07 11.40 -1.16
CA SER A 21 -19.60 10.10 -0.79
C SER A 21 -19.26 9.79 0.67
N VAL A 22 -19.71 8.64 1.17
CA VAL A 22 -19.33 8.17 2.51
C VAL A 22 -17.84 7.83 2.61
N ASP A 23 -17.21 7.44 1.50
CA ASP A 23 -15.80 7.07 1.45
C ASP A 23 -14.89 8.24 1.80
N ASP A 24 -15.32 9.49 1.53
CA ASP A 24 -14.59 10.71 1.88
C ASP A 24 -14.45 10.91 3.40
N PHE A 25 -15.27 10.21 4.20
CA PHE A 25 -15.24 10.26 5.67
C PHE A 25 -14.60 9.01 6.30
N ILE A 26 -14.10 8.08 5.48
CA ILE A 26 -13.53 6.81 5.94
C ILE A 26 -12.04 6.75 5.59
N LYS A 27 -11.22 6.22 6.51
CA LYS A 27 -9.82 5.87 6.24
C LYS A 27 -9.71 4.38 5.94
N LYS A 28 -8.93 4.01 4.93
CA LYS A 28 -8.74 2.61 4.47
C LYS A 28 -7.31 2.12 4.78
N PRO A 29 -6.98 1.77 6.03
CA PRO A 29 -5.66 1.22 6.36
C PRO A 29 -5.45 -0.14 5.70
N THR A 30 -4.24 -0.40 5.22
CA THR A 30 -3.85 -1.71 4.69
C THR A 30 -3.27 -2.58 5.80
N PHE A 31 -3.40 -3.89 5.66
CA PHE A 31 -2.86 -4.88 6.60
C PHE A 31 -2.16 -5.98 5.82
N GLN A 32 -1.00 -6.43 6.32
CA GLN A 32 -0.20 -7.48 5.70
C GLN A 32 0.28 -8.45 6.78
N TYR A 33 0.18 -9.74 6.50
CA TYR A 33 0.67 -10.81 7.35
C TYR A 33 1.29 -11.88 6.48
N LEU A 34 2.51 -12.32 6.83
CA LEU A 34 3.24 -13.35 6.10
C LEU A 34 3.59 -14.49 7.04
N SER A 35 3.30 -15.72 6.60
CA SER A 35 3.89 -16.91 7.22
C SER A 35 5.38 -16.97 6.90
N ARG A 36 6.15 -17.76 7.66
CA ARG A 36 7.59 -17.95 7.40
C ARG A 36 7.84 -18.42 5.96
N LYS A 37 7.06 -19.39 5.47
CA LYS A 37 7.12 -19.88 4.08
C LYS A 37 6.73 -18.82 3.05
N GLY A 38 5.73 -18.00 3.35
CA GLY A 38 5.35 -16.89 2.48
C GLY A 38 6.45 -15.85 2.35
N LEU A 39 7.13 -15.53 3.46
CA LEU A 39 8.28 -14.64 3.46
C LEU A 39 9.49 -15.26 2.75
N GLU A 40 9.70 -16.57 2.90
CA GLU A 40 10.78 -17.30 2.24
C GLU A 40 10.69 -17.21 0.72
N HIS A 41 9.48 -17.37 0.15
CA HIS A 41 9.26 -17.22 -1.29
C HIS A 41 9.52 -15.80 -1.81
N LEU A 42 9.38 -14.77 -0.96
CA LEU A 42 9.60 -13.37 -1.34
C LEU A 42 11.01 -12.88 -0.99
N LYS A 43 11.75 -13.64 -0.18
CA LYS A 43 13.02 -13.26 0.44
C LYS A 43 13.99 -12.71 -0.61
N ASP A 44 14.27 -13.49 -1.64
CA ASP A 44 15.31 -13.15 -2.63
C ASP A 44 14.92 -11.92 -3.47
N THR A 45 13.63 -11.76 -3.77
CA THR A 45 13.12 -10.56 -4.45
C THR A 45 13.30 -9.32 -3.58
N VAL A 46 12.94 -9.38 -2.30
CA VAL A 46 13.08 -8.24 -1.39
C VAL A 46 14.55 -7.88 -1.17
N LEU A 47 15.43 -8.88 -1.04
CA LEU A 47 16.88 -8.66 -0.93
C LEU A 47 17.43 -7.98 -2.19
N THR A 48 17.10 -8.50 -3.37
CA THR A 48 17.56 -7.95 -4.65
C THR A 48 17.15 -6.48 -4.81
N LEU A 49 15.89 -6.15 -4.51
CA LEU A 49 15.39 -4.78 -4.58
C LEU A 49 16.09 -3.88 -3.56
N ALA A 50 16.18 -4.31 -2.30
CA ALA A 50 16.80 -3.52 -1.25
C ALA A 50 18.29 -3.27 -1.50
N GLU A 51 19.02 -4.23 -2.05
CA GLU A 51 20.43 -4.06 -2.44
C GLU A 51 20.58 -3.11 -3.63
N ALA A 52 19.74 -3.25 -4.66
CA ALA A 52 19.75 -2.38 -5.84
C ALA A 52 19.41 -0.92 -5.50
N GLU A 53 18.53 -0.70 -4.52
CA GLU A 53 18.15 0.64 -4.04
C GLU A 53 19.14 1.21 -3.00
N GLY A 54 20.17 0.47 -2.59
CA GLY A 54 21.12 0.91 -1.58
C GLY A 54 20.53 1.00 -0.17
N LEU A 55 19.59 0.11 0.16
CA LEU A 55 18.90 0.02 1.46
C LEU A 55 19.39 -1.19 2.29
N PRO A 56 20.64 -1.18 2.80
CA PRO A 56 21.25 -2.35 3.44
C PRO A 56 20.50 -2.82 4.69
N VAL A 57 19.89 -1.91 5.46
CA VAL A 57 19.13 -2.25 6.67
C VAL A 57 17.81 -2.96 6.33
N HIS A 58 17.19 -2.63 5.20
CA HIS A 58 15.98 -3.31 4.75
C HIS A 58 16.30 -4.75 4.34
N ALA A 59 17.38 -4.94 3.60
CA ALA A 59 17.88 -6.28 3.25
C ALA A 59 18.24 -7.08 4.51
N GLU A 60 18.97 -6.47 5.45
CA GLU A 60 19.42 -7.14 6.65
C GLU A 60 18.26 -7.57 7.57
N THR A 61 17.21 -6.76 7.67
CA THR A 61 16.00 -7.13 8.42
C THR A 61 15.37 -8.43 7.89
N ILE A 62 15.47 -8.68 6.58
CA ILE A 62 15.00 -9.93 5.98
C ILE A 62 15.98 -11.06 6.26
N ARG A 63 17.30 -10.85 6.09
CA ARG A 63 18.31 -11.88 6.35
C ARG A 63 18.22 -12.42 7.78
N GLN A 64 18.11 -11.54 8.76
CA GLN A 64 18.01 -11.88 10.19
C GLN A 64 16.81 -12.78 10.54
N ARG A 65 15.75 -12.79 9.72
CA ARG A 65 14.60 -13.69 9.93
C ARG A 65 14.86 -15.15 9.53
N PHE A 66 16.01 -15.42 8.91
CA PHE A 66 16.42 -16.74 8.43
C PHE A 66 17.79 -17.19 8.94
N VAL A 67 18.41 -16.44 9.84
CA VAL A 67 19.60 -16.88 10.58
C VAL A 67 19.11 -17.73 11.77
N GLU A 68 19.78 -18.86 12.03
CA GLU A 68 19.56 -19.68 13.25
C GLU A 68 20.27 -19.09 14.47
#